data_AF-A0A6J4EFR6-F1
#
_entry.id   AF-A0A6J4EFR6-F1
#
_cell.length_a   1.000
_cell.length_b   1.000
_cell.length_c   1.000
_cell.angle_alpha   90.00
_cell.angle_beta   90.00
_cell.angle_gamma   90.00
#
_symmetry.space_group_name_H-M   'P 1'
#
loop_
_entity.id
_entity.type
_entity.pdbx_description
1 polymer ?
#
loop_
_entity_poly.entity_id
_entity_poly.type
_entity_poly.pdbx_seq_one_letter_code
_entity_poly.pdbx_strand_id
1 'polypeptide(L)'
;MADRDGSTPWRQGDILLQDQLDAIGLSSDGSDSIAIVATHDCDLARPVELEPRVEIILGRIIEESALDGAFTCCKSLRRLHTGLTAGGTHLHADLDASGKIAVPKELLLRHAPSTQHLMSMEELNTFQIWLAARYRRAAFSDEFNDRLAKVGVAERLPRLLKGSGYSIPAIFFDVDSGEDVRRDGPDDPHELVITLLYSTGVDPGASLAIAERAKSDIEGLFRARCMRRNEGGAEVWQWIELVDVEVVADTALSYAQSQVLKKWQADYVSLRTDPHQPVLGI
;
A
#
# COMPACT_ATOMS: atom_id res chain seq x y z
N MET A 1 22.34 33.93 -15.29
CA MET A 1 21.61 32.91 -16.06
C MET A 1 22.53 31.72 -16.18
N ALA A 2 22.38 30.74 -15.29
CA ALA A 2 23.20 29.53 -15.31
C ALA A 2 22.58 28.53 -16.29
N ASP A 3 23.43 27.93 -17.12
CA ASP A 3 23.10 26.90 -18.09
C ASP A 3 22.19 25.80 -17.51
N ARG A 4 21.07 25.56 -18.19
CA ARG A 4 20.29 24.32 -18.07
C ARG A 4 20.84 23.35 -19.12
N ASP A 5 21.90 22.62 -18.81
CA ASP A 5 22.42 21.57 -19.69
C ASP A 5 22.62 20.23 -18.95
N GLY A 6 21.67 19.91 -18.06
CA GLY A 6 21.71 18.74 -17.16
C GLY A 6 20.41 17.90 -17.16
N SER A 7 19.73 17.77 -18.29
CA SER A 7 18.47 17.02 -18.38
C SER A 7 18.74 15.53 -18.66
N THR A 8 18.87 14.73 -17.61
CA THR A 8 18.76 13.26 -17.75
C THR A 8 17.39 12.88 -18.36
N PRO A 9 17.30 11.84 -19.22
CA PRO A 9 16.01 11.35 -19.68
C PRO A 9 15.24 10.60 -18.58
N TRP A 10 15.93 10.17 -17.53
CA TRP A 10 15.36 9.36 -16.45
C TRP A 10 14.40 10.15 -15.56
N ARG A 11 13.31 9.51 -15.16
CA ARG A 11 12.27 9.98 -14.25
C ARG A 11 11.96 8.93 -13.19
N GLN A 12 11.36 9.34 -12.08
CA GLN A 12 10.79 8.42 -11.11
C GLN A 12 9.71 7.58 -11.78
N GLY A 13 9.71 6.27 -11.54
CA GLY A 13 8.82 5.31 -12.19
C GLY A 13 9.35 4.75 -13.51
N ASP A 14 10.47 5.25 -14.03
CA ASP A 14 11.10 4.66 -15.21
C ASP A 14 11.61 3.24 -14.93
N ILE A 15 11.65 2.45 -16.00
CA ILE A 15 11.85 1.01 -15.92
C ILE A 15 13.24 0.61 -16.42
N LEU A 16 13.90 -0.24 -15.63
CA LEU A 16 15.05 -1.02 -16.05
C LEU A 16 14.63 -2.46 -16.34
N LEU A 17 14.98 -2.96 -17.53
CA LEU A 17 14.72 -4.34 -17.95
C LEU A 17 15.91 -5.26 -17.63
N GLN A 18 15.68 -6.56 -17.79
CA GLN A 18 16.65 -7.63 -17.49
C GLN A 18 18.06 -7.37 -18.05
N ASP A 19 18.19 -6.97 -19.32
CA ASP A 19 19.47 -6.71 -19.97
C ASP A 19 20.24 -5.54 -19.32
N GLN A 20 19.52 -4.51 -18.87
CA GLN A 20 20.09 -3.39 -18.15
C GLN A 20 20.47 -3.78 -16.73
N LEU A 21 19.67 -4.62 -16.07
CA LEU A 21 19.97 -5.18 -14.74
C LEU A 21 21.20 -6.10 -14.77
N ASP A 22 21.33 -6.93 -15.80
CA ASP A 22 22.52 -7.77 -16.04
C ASP A 22 23.77 -6.90 -16.19
N ALA A 23 23.69 -5.82 -16.98
CA ALA A 23 24.81 -4.91 -17.23
C ALA A 23 25.32 -4.19 -15.97
N ILE A 24 24.46 -3.98 -14.97
CA ILE A 24 24.80 -3.35 -13.70
C ILE A 24 24.99 -4.36 -12.55
N GLY A 25 24.92 -5.66 -12.83
CA GLY A 25 25.18 -6.75 -11.89
C GLY A 25 24.08 -6.93 -10.83
N LEU A 26 22.83 -6.64 -11.18
CA LEU A 26 21.69 -6.68 -10.25
C LEU A 26 20.60 -7.67 -10.66
N SER A 27 20.84 -8.48 -11.69
CA SER A 27 19.88 -9.51 -12.07
C SER A 27 19.80 -10.64 -11.06
N SER A 28 18.60 -11.20 -10.94
CA SER A 28 18.38 -12.46 -10.24
C SER A 28 18.42 -13.62 -11.23
N ASP A 29 18.57 -14.86 -10.73
CA ASP A 29 18.50 -16.08 -11.55
C ASP A 29 17.09 -16.26 -12.13
N GLY A 30 16.79 -15.58 -13.25
CA GLY A 30 15.50 -15.63 -13.95
C GLY A 30 15.35 -14.54 -15.03
N SER A 31 14.53 -14.79 -16.05
CA SER A 31 14.30 -13.89 -17.19
C SER A 31 13.34 -12.72 -16.90
N ASP A 32 12.75 -12.69 -15.71
CA ASP A 32 11.59 -11.85 -15.43
C ASP A 32 11.93 -10.71 -14.48
N SER A 33 13.23 -10.40 -14.29
CA SER A 33 13.66 -9.32 -13.38
C SER A 33 13.38 -7.96 -14.01
N ILE A 34 12.88 -7.05 -13.19
CA ILE A 34 12.60 -5.66 -13.53
C ILE A 34 13.03 -4.77 -12.38
N ALA A 35 13.39 -3.52 -12.65
CA ALA A 35 13.49 -2.53 -11.59
C ALA A 35 12.80 -1.23 -11.97
N ILE A 36 12.31 -0.54 -10.96
CA ILE A 36 11.63 0.75 -11.11
C ILE A 36 12.41 1.81 -10.36
N VAL A 37 12.68 2.93 -11.02
CA VAL A 37 13.40 4.07 -10.43
C VAL A 37 12.55 4.69 -9.32
N ALA A 38 13.08 4.71 -8.09
CA ALA A 38 12.42 5.28 -6.92
C ALA A 38 12.90 6.69 -6.58
N THR A 39 14.07 7.11 -7.06
CA THR A 39 14.58 8.48 -6.85
C THR A 39 13.72 9.51 -7.57
N HIS A 40 13.51 10.67 -6.93
CA HIS A 40 12.74 11.78 -7.49
C HIS A 40 13.46 12.46 -8.66
N ASP A 41 12.68 13.01 -9.58
CA ASP A 41 13.16 13.68 -10.80
C ASP A 41 14.19 14.79 -10.53
N CYS A 42 13.99 15.59 -9.48
CA CYS A 42 14.92 16.65 -9.14
C CYS A 42 16.31 16.10 -8.81
N ASP A 43 16.38 15.00 -8.05
CA ASP A 43 17.63 14.32 -7.66
C ASP A 43 18.27 13.61 -8.86
N LEU A 44 17.44 13.02 -9.73
CA LEU A 44 17.90 12.45 -11.01
C LEU A 44 18.52 13.53 -11.91
N ALA A 45 18.00 14.75 -11.91
CA ALA A 45 18.53 15.87 -12.70
C ALA A 45 19.79 16.53 -12.10
N ARG A 46 20.12 16.31 -10.82
CA ARG A 46 21.32 16.92 -10.22
C ARG A 46 22.60 16.28 -10.77
N PRO A 47 23.73 17.01 -10.82
CA PRO A 47 25.03 16.44 -11.15
C PRO A 47 25.39 15.25 -10.24
N VAL A 48 26.11 14.27 -10.79
CA VAL A 48 26.52 13.05 -10.08
C VAL A 48 27.36 13.36 -8.84
N GLU A 49 28.15 14.43 -8.89
CA GLU A 49 29.00 14.86 -7.78
C GLU A 49 28.19 15.33 -6.56
N LEU A 50 26.96 15.80 -6.80
CA LEU A 50 26.04 16.25 -5.75
C LEU A 50 25.07 15.14 -5.34
N GLU A 51 24.60 14.33 -6.29
CA GLU A 51 23.72 13.17 -6.07
C GLU A 51 24.30 11.92 -6.74
N PRO A 52 25.27 11.23 -6.12
CA PRO A 52 25.99 10.12 -6.74
C PRO A 52 25.21 8.79 -6.73
N ARG A 53 24.08 8.75 -6.04
CA ARG A 53 23.33 7.52 -5.77
C ARG A 53 21.89 7.72 -6.19
N VAL A 54 21.33 6.69 -6.81
CA VAL A 54 19.90 6.60 -7.14
C VAL A 54 19.32 5.34 -6.52
N GLU A 55 18.10 5.42 -6.07
CA GLU A 55 17.33 4.31 -5.52
C GLU A 55 16.48 3.68 -6.62
N ILE A 56 16.48 2.36 -6.67
CA ILE A 56 15.60 1.55 -7.51
C ILE A 56 14.92 0.49 -6.64
N ILE A 57 13.74 0.04 -7.05
CA ILE A 57 13.04 -1.10 -6.45
C ILE A 57 13.16 -2.27 -7.41
N LEU A 58 13.84 -3.34 -6.97
CA LEU A 58 13.85 -4.60 -7.69
C LEU A 58 12.48 -5.29 -7.57
N GLY A 59 12.06 -5.92 -8.67
CA GLY A 59 10.82 -6.65 -8.75
C GLY A 59 10.85 -7.73 -9.81
N ARG A 60 9.67 -8.29 -10.09
CA ARG A 60 9.47 -9.32 -11.12
C ARG A 60 8.29 -8.97 -12.00
N ILE A 61 8.39 -9.31 -13.28
CA ILE A 61 7.25 -9.27 -14.20
C ILE A 61 6.31 -10.42 -13.80
N ILE A 62 5.01 -10.13 -13.76
CA ILE A 62 3.97 -11.10 -13.46
C ILE A 62 2.86 -11.04 -14.51
N GLU A 63 2.20 -12.16 -14.73
CA GLU A 63 0.99 -12.24 -15.55
C GLU A 63 -0.21 -11.59 -14.84
N GLU A 64 -1.19 -11.10 -15.60
CA GLU A 64 -2.40 -10.47 -15.04
C GLU A 64 -3.16 -11.42 -14.09
N SER A 65 -3.20 -12.71 -14.42
CA SER A 65 -3.83 -13.75 -13.57
C SER A 65 -3.15 -13.95 -12.21
N ALA A 66 -1.92 -13.46 -12.03
CA ALA A 66 -1.18 -13.50 -10.77
C ALA A 66 -1.38 -12.24 -9.91
N LEU A 67 -2.16 -11.25 -10.37
CA LEU A 67 -2.50 -10.08 -9.57
C LEU A 67 -3.32 -10.47 -8.33
N ASP A 68 -2.86 -10.06 -7.15
CA ASP A 68 -3.64 -10.13 -5.92
C ASP A 68 -4.09 -8.73 -5.52
N GLY A 69 -5.40 -8.52 -5.42
CA GLY A 69 -6.00 -7.25 -4.99
C GLY A 69 -5.60 -6.82 -3.57
N ALA A 70 -5.00 -7.70 -2.76
CA ALA A 70 -4.39 -7.33 -1.48
C ALA A 70 -3.06 -6.56 -1.64
N PHE A 71 -2.42 -6.64 -2.80
CA PHE A 71 -1.14 -5.97 -3.10
C PHE A 71 -1.30 -4.77 -4.03
N THR A 72 -2.52 -4.42 -4.44
CA THR A 72 -2.80 -3.21 -5.24
C THR A 72 -3.12 -2.01 -4.34
N CYS A 73 -3.20 -0.80 -4.91
CA CYS A 73 -3.63 0.43 -4.23
C CYS A 73 -2.90 0.73 -2.89
N CYS A 74 -1.64 0.30 -2.74
CA CYS A 74 -0.89 0.45 -1.50
C CYS A 74 -1.61 -0.16 -0.27
N LYS A 75 -2.31 -1.30 -0.45
CA LYS A 75 -2.97 -2.04 0.63
C LYS A 75 -2.00 -2.83 1.51
N SER A 76 -0.82 -3.17 0.95
CA SER A 76 0.32 -3.74 1.66
C SER A 76 1.49 -2.75 1.60
N LEU A 77 2.19 -2.56 2.73
CA LEU A 77 3.43 -1.75 2.75
C LEU A 77 4.65 -2.51 2.26
N ARG A 78 4.60 -3.85 2.29
CA ARG A 78 5.76 -4.69 1.95
C ARG A 78 5.80 -5.02 0.47
N ARG A 79 4.65 -5.15 -0.16
CA ARG A 79 4.53 -5.65 -1.53
C ARG A 79 3.55 -4.80 -2.32
N LEU A 80 3.88 -4.49 -3.56
CA LEU A 80 3.03 -3.74 -4.48
C LEU A 80 2.94 -4.49 -5.81
N HIS A 81 1.72 -4.80 -6.22
CA HIS A 81 1.42 -5.17 -7.59
C HIS A 81 0.95 -3.92 -8.34
N THR A 82 1.62 -3.58 -9.43
CA THR A 82 1.32 -2.40 -10.24
C THR A 82 1.40 -2.69 -11.72
N GLY A 83 0.67 -1.92 -12.53
CA GLY A 83 0.74 -2.00 -14.00
C GLY A 83 1.82 -1.10 -14.59
N LEU A 84 2.17 -1.39 -15.85
CA LEU A 84 2.99 -0.57 -16.73
C LEU A 84 2.20 -0.36 -18.04
N THR A 85 1.14 0.43 -17.98
CA THR A 85 0.09 0.46 -19.01
C THR A 85 0.13 1.68 -19.94
N ALA A 86 1.04 2.63 -19.73
CA ALA A 86 1.18 3.80 -20.59
C ALA A 86 2.10 3.57 -21.81
N GLY A 87 2.81 2.45 -21.84
CA GLY A 87 3.74 2.11 -22.91
C GLY A 87 3.09 1.39 -24.09
N GLY A 88 3.92 0.99 -25.06
CA GLY A 88 3.46 0.18 -26.20
C GLY A 88 3.13 -1.27 -25.83
N THR A 89 3.64 -1.76 -24.70
CA THR A 89 3.41 -3.13 -24.20
C THR A 89 3.04 -3.10 -22.72
N HIS A 90 1.84 -3.59 -22.42
CA HIS A 90 1.34 -3.69 -21.04
C HIS A 90 1.95 -4.88 -20.32
N LEU A 91 2.42 -4.65 -19.11
CA LEU A 91 2.90 -5.68 -18.19
C LEU A 91 2.46 -5.33 -16.77
N HIS A 92 2.57 -6.32 -15.88
CA HIS A 92 2.42 -6.11 -14.44
C HIS A 92 3.72 -6.42 -13.74
N ALA A 93 4.00 -5.69 -12.67
CA ALA A 93 5.17 -5.87 -11.84
C ALA A 93 4.76 -6.21 -10.40
N ASP A 94 5.47 -7.16 -9.82
CA ASP A 94 5.50 -7.47 -8.40
C ASP A 94 6.74 -6.85 -7.77
N LEU A 95 6.52 -5.88 -6.88
CA LEU A 95 7.57 -5.13 -6.21
C LEU A 95 7.60 -5.50 -4.73
N ASP A 96 8.80 -5.81 -4.22
CA ASP A 96 9.04 -5.94 -2.78
C ASP A 96 9.78 -4.70 -2.28
N ALA A 97 9.28 -4.10 -1.20
CA ALA A 97 9.90 -2.95 -0.58
C ALA A 97 11.29 -3.26 0.02
N SER A 98 11.59 -4.51 0.38
CA SER A 98 12.97 -4.90 0.74
C SER A 98 13.89 -4.98 -0.48
N GLY A 99 13.33 -5.01 -1.69
CA GLY A 99 14.08 -4.89 -2.95
C GLY A 99 14.58 -3.48 -3.24
N LYS A 100 14.39 -2.51 -2.33
CA LYS A 100 14.94 -1.17 -2.48
C LYS A 100 16.44 -1.18 -2.30
N ILE A 101 17.15 -0.78 -3.35
CA ILE A 101 18.61 -0.69 -3.34
C ILE A 101 19.05 0.65 -3.90
N ALA A 102 20.15 1.16 -3.35
CA ALA A 102 20.83 2.31 -3.92
C ALA A 102 21.94 1.81 -4.87
N VAL A 103 22.01 2.40 -6.05
CA VAL A 103 23.00 2.10 -7.09
C VAL A 103 23.77 3.38 -7.45
N PRO A 104 25.03 3.28 -7.91
CA PRO A 104 25.74 4.44 -8.44
C PRO A 104 24.97 5.03 -9.63
N LYS A 105 24.76 6.34 -9.63
CA LYS A 105 23.98 7.05 -10.66
C LYS A 105 24.61 6.89 -12.04
N GLU A 106 25.92 6.81 -12.12
CA GLU A 106 26.68 6.62 -13.35
C GLU A 106 26.37 5.28 -14.01
N LEU A 107 25.97 4.26 -13.25
CA LEU A 107 25.53 3.00 -13.84
C LEU A 107 24.18 3.19 -14.54
N LEU A 108 23.23 3.88 -13.90
CA LEU A 108 21.93 4.20 -14.50
C LEU A 108 22.08 5.05 -15.78
N LEU A 109 22.94 6.08 -15.74
CA LEU A 109 23.14 7.00 -16.86
C LEU A 109 23.83 6.39 -18.08
N ARG A 110 24.38 5.16 -17.99
CA ARG A 110 24.89 4.41 -19.15
C ARG A 110 23.77 3.82 -20.02
N HIS A 111 22.55 3.83 -19.51
CA HIS A 111 21.39 3.28 -20.16
C HIS A 111 20.34 4.37 -20.42
N ALA A 112 19.42 4.09 -21.34
CA ALA A 112 18.23 4.90 -21.56
C ALA A 112 17.02 4.26 -20.87
N PRO A 113 16.04 5.05 -20.37
CA PRO A 113 14.81 4.51 -19.83
C PRO A 113 14.04 3.72 -20.90
N SER A 114 13.29 2.70 -20.48
CA SER A 114 12.40 1.97 -21.38
C SER A 114 11.36 2.90 -22.00
N THR A 115 11.16 2.78 -23.31
CA THR A 115 10.09 3.48 -24.03
C THR A 115 8.87 2.59 -24.30
N GLN A 116 9.01 1.28 -24.07
CA GLN A 116 7.95 0.29 -24.32
C GLN A 116 7.11 0.00 -23.08
N HIS A 117 7.69 0.16 -21.88
CA HIS A 117 7.05 -0.12 -20.61
C HIS A 117 7.09 1.14 -19.77
N LEU A 118 5.92 1.75 -19.58
CA LEU A 118 5.77 3.03 -18.89
C LEU A 118 4.62 2.93 -17.91
N MET A 119 4.80 3.54 -16.74
CA MET A 119 3.70 3.76 -15.81
C MET A 119 2.77 4.85 -16.34
N SER A 120 1.47 4.64 -16.21
CA SER A 120 0.49 5.71 -16.27
C SER A 120 0.64 6.66 -15.08
N MET A 121 0.01 7.82 -15.15
CA MET A 121 0.01 8.78 -14.04
C MET A 121 -0.60 8.20 -12.76
N GLU A 122 -1.62 7.34 -12.88
CA GLU A 122 -2.25 6.68 -11.75
C GLU A 122 -1.35 5.61 -11.11
N GLU A 123 -0.66 4.82 -11.94
CA GLU A 123 0.32 3.82 -11.50
C GLU A 123 1.51 4.48 -10.81
N LEU A 124 2.04 5.58 -11.39
CA LEU A 124 3.12 6.36 -10.81
C LEU A 124 2.71 6.97 -9.46
N ASN A 125 1.51 7.56 -9.38
CA ASN A 125 1.00 8.11 -8.12
C ASN A 125 0.84 7.01 -7.06
N THR A 126 0.34 5.84 -7.43
CA THR A 126 0.24 4.69 -6.52
C THR A 126 1.62 4.23 -6.04
N PHE A 127 2.60 4.17 -6.94
CA PHE A 127 3.98 3.83 -6.62
C PHE A 127 4.61 4.85 -5.65
N GLN A 128 4.43 6.14 -5.89
CA GLN A 128 4.89 7.22 -5.00
C GLN A 128 4.24 7.15 -3.61
N ILE A 129 2.92 6.94 -3.55
CA ILE A 129 2.20 6.75 -2.30
C ILE A 129 2.76 5.54 -1.55
N TRP A 130 3.02 4.44 -2.24
CA TRP A 130 3.58 3.23 -1.64
C TRP A 130 5.01 3.44 -1.10
N LEU A 131 5.87 4.13 -1.83
CA LEU A 131 7.20 4.52 -1.35
C LEU A 131 7.12 5.36 -0.06
N ALA A 132 6.18 6.31 -0.01
CA ALA A 132 5.98 7.18 1.16
C ALA A 132 5.27 6.46 2.34
N ALA A 133 4.48 5.44 2.06
CA ALA A 133 3.57 4.83 3.04
C ALA A 133 4.32 4.18 4.22
N ARG A 134 5.57 3.74 4.03
CA ARG A 134 6.41 3.25 5.14
C ARG A 134 6.69 4.31 6.20
N TYR A 135 6.89 5.56 5.77
CA TYR A 135 7.15 6.69 6.67
C TYR A 135 5.86 7.26 7.27
N ARG A 136 4.72 7.04 6.60
CA ARG A 136 3.39 7.41 7.10
C ARG A 136 2.63 6.23 7.72
N ARG A 137 3.34 5.14 8.06
CA ARG A 137 2.71 3.92 8.58
C ARG A 137 1.93 4.26 9.84
N ALA A 138 0.62 4.00 9.80
CA ALA A 138 -0.22 4.16 10.96
C ALA A 138 0.27 3.24 12.08
N ALA A 139 0.55 3.83 13.24
CA ALA A 139 0.66 3.10 14.50
C ALA A 139 -0.63 3.36 15.29
N PHE A 140 -1.36 2.28 15.55
CA PHE A 140 -2.38 2.23 16.59
C PHE A 140 -1.72 1.77 17.88
N SER A 141 -2.32 2.08 19.04
CA SER A 141 -1.81 1.60 20.32
C SER A 141 -1.70 0.07 20.31
N ASP A 142 -0.68 -0.47 20.97
CA ASP A 142 -0.49 -1.94 21.07
C ASP A 142 -1.74 -2.60 21.66
N GLU A 143 -2.37 -1.91 22.61
CA GLU A 143 -3.60 -2.33 23.26
C GLU A 143 -4.76 -2.50 22.26
N PHE A 144 -5.01 -1.52 21.38
CA PHE A 144 -6.04 -1.62 20.35
C PHE A 144 -5.75 -2.78 19.39
N ASN A 145 -4.50 -2.93 18.95
CA ASN A 145 -4.11 -4.01 18.04
C ASN A 145 -4.31 -5.39 18.69
N ASP A 146 -3.93 -5.54 19.96
CA ASP A 146 -4.11 -6.78 20.73
C ASP A 146 -5.59 -7.11 20.90
N ARG A 147 -6.44 -6.11 21.17
CA ARG A 147 -7.89 -6.29 21.24
C ARG A 147 -8.46 -6.73 19.90
N LEU A 148 -8.10 -6.06 18.80
CA LEU A 148 -8.54 -6.38 17.45
C LEU A 148 -8.17 -7.82 17.06
N ALA A 149 -6.97 -8.26 17.44
CA ALA A 149 -6.47 -9.62 17.26
C ALA A 149 -7.22 -10.63 18.13
N LYS A 150 -7.42 -10.31 19.42
CA LYS A 150 -8.11 -11.15 20.40
C LYS A 150 -9.55 -11.44 20.00
N VAL A 151 -10.27 -10.44 19.50
CA VAL A 151 -11.65 -10.65 18.99
C VAL A 151 -11.67 -11.31 17.59
N GLY A 152 -10.50 -11.53 16.98
CA GLY A 152 -10.35 -12.20 15.70
C GLY A 152 -10.84 -11.40 14.50
N VAL A 153 -11.05 -10.08 14.67
CA VAL A 153 -11.40 -9.15 13.58
C VAL A 153 -10.16 -8.93 12.70
N ALA A 154 -8.98 -8.81 13.31
CA ALA A 154 -7.72 -8.55 12.64
C ALA A 154 -7.40 -9.54 11.49
N GLU A 155 -7.81 -10.81 11.63
CA GLU A 155 -7.64 -11.88 10.64
C GLU A 155 -8.79 -11.93 9.61
N ARG A 156 -10.01 -11.58 10.02
CA ARG A 156 -11.23 -11.74 9.21
C ARG A 156 -11.49 -10.56 8.29
N LEU A 157 -11.20 -9.35 8.78
CA LEU A 157 -11.41 -8.13 8.01
C LEU A 157 -10.67 -8.14 6.66
N PRO A 158 -9.38 -8.53 6.56
CA PRO A 158 -8.70 -8.62 5.27
C PRO A 158 -9.35 -9.64 4.32
N ARG A 159 -9.89 -10.74 4.84
CA ARG A 159 -10.54 -11.78 4.04
C ARG A 159 -11.86 -11.31 3.45
N LEU A 160 -12.64 -10.57 4.24
CA LEU A 160 -13.87 -9.91 3.80
C LEU A 160 -13.59 -8.98 2.62
N LEU A 161 -12.47 -8.27 2.68
CA LEU A 161 -12.09 -7.25 1.71
C LEU A 161 -11.29 -7.78 0.52
N LYS A 162 -10.91 -9.07 0.51
CA LYS A 162 -10.02 -9.62 -0.53
C LYS A 162 -10.60 -9.44 -1.94
N GLY A 163 -11.92 -9.59 -2.09
CA GLY A 163 -12.62 -9.41 -3.37
C GLY A 163 -12.84 -7.96 -3.80
N SER A 164 -12.47 -6.97 -2.97
CA SER A 164 -12.74 -5.56 -3.27
C SER A 164 -11.80 -4.94 -4.31
N GLY A 165 -10.64 -5.56 -4.59
CA GLY A 165 -9.73 -5.14 -5.67
C GLY A 165 -9.48 -3.63 -5.70
N TYR A 166 -9.66 -3.01 -6.86
CA TYR A 166 -9.56 -1.56 -7.05
C TYR A 166 -10.81 -0.78 -6.61
N SER A 167 -11.94 -1.45 -6.34
CA SER A 167 -13.20 -0.81 -5.95
C SER A 167 -13.15 -0.18 -4.56
N ILE A 168 -12.37 -0.74 -3.63
CA ILE A 168 -12.12 -0.16 -2.31
C ILE A 168 -10.60 0.09 -2.16
N PRO A 169 -10.07 1.22 -2.64
CA PRO A 169 -8.63 1.50 -2.60
C PRO A 169 -8.06 1.66 -1.18
N ALA A 170 -8.87 2.12 -0.22
CA ALA A 170 -8.39 2.38 1.13
C ALA A 170 -9.48 2.18 2.19
N ILE A 171 -9.00 1.87 3.41
CA ILE A 171 -9.81 1.83 4.62
C ILE A 171 -9.05 2.64 5.66
N PHE A 172 -9.76 3.49 6.37
CA PHE A 172 -9.20 4.31 7.43
C PHE A 172 -9.86 3.95 8.75
N PHE A 173 -9.06 3.86 9.80
CA PHE A 173 -9.54 3.70 11.17
C PHE A 173 -9.32 5.01 11.90
N ASP A 174 -10.39 5.51 12.48
CA ASP A 174 -10.35 6.54 13.50
C ASP A 174 -10.67 5.87 14.84
N VAL A 175 -9.63 5.74 15.68
CA VAL A 175 -9.71 5.09 17.00
C VAL A 175 -9.69 6.20 18.03
N ASP A 176 -10.73 6.26 18.88
CA ASP A 176 -10.90 7.26 19.93
C ASP A 176 -10.67 8.70 19.42
N SER A 177 -11.20 9.03 18.23
CA SER A 177 -11.01 10.35 17.59
C SER A 177 -9.53 10.75 17.38
N GLY A 178 -8.64 9.75 17.26
CA GLY A 178 -7.21 9.92 17.07
C GLY A 178 -6.42 10.12 18.38
N GLU A 179 -7.08 10.10 19.53
CA GLU A 179 -6.43 10.21 20.84
C GLU A 179 -5.80 8.88 21.27
N ASP A 180 -4.62 8.94 21.90
CA ASP A 180 -3.97 7.76 22.48
C ASP A 180 -4.53 7.52 23.89
N VAL A 181 -5.73 6.96 23.93
CA VAL A 181 -6.43 6.64 25.17
C VAL A 181 -6.13 5.19 25.57
N ARG A 182 -5.64 5.01 26.79
CA ARG A 182 -5.52 3.69 27.39
C ARG A 182 -6.88 3.26 27.91
N ARG A 183 -7.33 2.07 27.51
CA ARG A 183 -8.61 1.49 27.94
C ARG A 183 -8.39 0.34 28.91
N ASP A 184 -9.26 0.18 29.89
CA ASP A 184 -9.09 -0.82 30.94
C ASP A 184 -10.13 -1.94 30.86
N GLY A 185 -9.69 -3.10 30.38
CA GLY A 185 -10.50 -4.32 30.35
C GLY A 185 -11.57 -4.37 29.25
N PRO A 186 -12.37 -5.44 29.20
CA PRO A 186 -13.35 -5.67 28.14
C PRO A 186 -14.47 -4.63 28.09
N ASP A 187 -14.90 -4.12 29.25
CA ASP A 187 -16.11 -3.30 29.36
C ASP A 187 -15.83 -1.79 29.20
N ASP A 188 -14.57 -1.42 28.93
CA ASP A 188 -14.14 -0.09 28.49
C ASP A 188 -13.63 -0.22 27.04
N PRO A 189 -14.52 -0.20 26.03
CA PRO A 189 -14.13 -0.40 24.64
C PRO A 189 -13.45 0.85 24.04
N HIS A 190 -12.57 0.62 23.07
CA HIS A 190 -12.18 1.71 22.16
C HIS A 190 -13.35 2.05 21.24
N GLU A 191 -13.54 3.34 20.98
CA GLU A 191 -14.46 3.80 19.94
C GLU A 191 -13.75 3.71 18.59
N LEU A 192 -14.43 3.14 17.59
CA LEU A 192 -13.92 2.98 16.24
C LEU A 192 -14.92 3.49 15.21
N VAL A 193 -14.47 4.45 14.40
CA VAL A 193 -15.12 4.81 13.12
C VAL A 193 -14.26 4.27 11.99
N ILE A 194 -14.90 3.59 11.03
CA ILE A 194 -14.23 3.07 9.83
C ILE A 194 -14.69 3.87 8.62
N THR A 195 -13.77 4.47 7.87
CA THR A 195 -14.08 5.07 6.58
C THR A 195 -13.62 4.15 5.46
N LEU A 196 -14.56 3.64 4.66
CA LEU A 196 -14.34 2.90 3.43
C LEU A 196 -14.29 3.87 2.26
N LEU A 197 -13.13 3.97 1.62
CA LEU A 197 -12.97 4.77 0.42
C LEU A 197 -13.27 3.91 -0.81
N TYR A 198 -14.26 4.27 -1.62
CA TYR A 198 -14.55 3.58 -2.88
C TYR A 198 -14.03 4.35 -4.09
N SER A 199 -13.60 3.62 -5.12
CA SER A 199 -13.03 4.23 -6.32
C SER A 199 -14.09 4.80 -7.26
N THR A 200 -13.84 5.99 -7.80
CA THR A 200 -14.65 6.58 -8.88
C THR A 200 -14.00 6.47 -10.27
N GLY A 201 -12.81 5.87 -10.36
CA GLY A 201 -12.05 5.78 -11.61
C GLY A 201 -12.47 4.64 -12.55
N VAL A 202 -13.00 3.52 -12.01
CA VAL A 202 -13.35 2.32 -12.81
C VAL A 202 -14.84 2.31 -13.15
N ASP A 203 -15.66 1.86 -12.21
CA ASP A 203 -17.12 1.89 -12.26
C ASP A 203 -17.60 2.40 -10.88
N PRO A 204 -17.96 3.68 -10.77
CA PRO A 204 -18.40 4.26 -9.50
C PRO A 204 -19.63 3.55 -8.91
N GLY A 205 -20.56 3.11 -9.75
CA GLY A 205 -21.80 2.47 -9.31
C GLY A 205 -21.53 1.08 -8.74
N ALA A 206 -20.75 0.27 -9.47
CA ALA A 206 -20.33 -1.04 -8.98
C ALA A 206 -19.43 -0.93 -7.74
N SER A 207 -18.50 0.03 -7.72
CA SER A 207 -17.59 0.22 -6.58
C SER A 207 -18.32 0.68 -5.33
N LEU A 208 -19.31 1.57 -5.46
CA LEU A 208 -20.19 1.95 -4.35
C LEU A 208 -20.98 0.74 -3.84
N ALA A 209 -21.57 -0.07 -4.73
CA ALA A 209 -22.31 -1.27 -4.33
C ALA A 209 -21.42 -2.28 -3.56
N ILE A 210 -20.17 -2.46 -4.01
CA ILE A 210 -19.17 -3.28 -3.32
C ILE A 210 -18.82 -2.69 -1.94
N ALA A 211 -18.64 -1.37 -1.83
CA ALA A 211 -18.33 -0.70 -0.59
C ALA A 211 -19.49 -0.75 0.42
N GLU A 212 -20.73 -0.55 -0.02
CA GLU A 212 -21.93 -0.67 0.83
C GLU A 212 -22.14 -2.11 1.32
N ARG A 213 -21.82 -3.10 0.47
CA ARG A 213 -21.82 -4.49 0.89
C ARG A 213 -20.74 -4.74 1.94
N ALA A 214 -19.52 -4.26 1.70
CA ALA A 214 -18.43 -4.37 2.67
C ALA A 214 -18.77 -3.69 4.00
N LYS A 215 -19.44 -2.53 3.98
CA LYS A 215 -19.97 -1.85 5.17
C LYS A 215 -20.87 -2.80 5.98
N SER A 216 -21.91 -3.35 5.34
CA SER A 216 -22.84 -4.28 6.00
C SER A 216 -22.12 -5.50 6.60
N ASP A 217 -21.18 -6.08 5.85
CA ASP A 217 -20.43 -7.26 6.29
C ASP A 217 -19.48 -6.91 7.46
N ILE A 218 -18.88 -5.72 7.47
CA ILE A 218 -18.01 -5.22 8.56
C ILE A 218 -18.83 -4.97 9.82
N GLU A 219 -19.97 -4.27 9.72
CA GLU A 219 -20.88 -4.07 10.84
C GLU A 219 -21.28 -5.43 11.45
N GLY A 220 -21.69 -6.39 10.62
CA GLY A 220 -22.01 -7.75 11.05
C GLY A 220 -20.84 -8.45 11.75
N LEU A 221 -19.62 -8.31 11.23
CA LEU A 221 -18.41 -8.85 11.84
C LEU A 221 -18.16 -8.28 13.24
N PHE A 222 -18.19 -6.96 13.39
CA PHE A 222 -17.96 -6.32 14.68
C PHE A 222 -19.04 -6.67 15.69
N ARG A 223 -20.33 -6.64 15.29
CA ARG A 223 -21.43 -7.08 16.16
C ARG A 223 -21.22 -8.52 16.65
N ALA A 224 -20.90 -9.44 15.74
CA ALA A 224 -20.68 -10.85 16.08
C ALA A 224 -19.48 -11.07 17.02
N ARG A 225 -18.43 -10.23 16.94
CA ARG A 225 -17.19 -10.45 17.69
C ARG A 225 -17.05 -9.60 18.94
N CYS A 226 -17.66 -8.42 18.98
CA CYS A 226 -17.51 -7.45 20.05
C CYS A 226 -18.79 -7.22 20.86
N MET A 227 -20.00 -7.56 20.39
CA MET A 227 -21.18 -7.49 21.25
C MET A 227 -21.36 -8.74 22.12
N ARG A 228 -21.67 -8.53 23.39
CA ARG A 228 -22.00 -9.58 24.37
C ARG A 228 -23.25 -9.21 25.15
N ARG A 229 -23.90 -10.21 25.74
CA ARG A 229 -24.99 -9.97 26.68
C ARG A 229 -24.41 -9.82 28.08
N ASN A 230 -24.76 -8.71 28.74
CA ASN A 230 -24.42 -8.51 30.14
C ASN A 230 -25.34 -9.33 31.07
N GLU A 231 -25.11 -9.25 32.38
CA GLU A 231 -25.90 -9.96 33.40
C GLU A 231 -27.39 -9.58 33.36
N GLY A 232 -27.72 -8.36 32.91
CA GLY A 232 -29.09 -7.87 32.70
C GLY A 232 -29.72 -8.30 31.36
N GLY A 233 -29.01 -9.08 30.54
CA GLY A 233 -29.47 -9.55 29.23
C GLY A 233 -29.42 -8.51 28.11
N ALA A 234 -28.93 -7.30 28.38
CA ALA A 234 -28.74 -6.26 27.37
C ALA A 234 -27.47 -6.51 26.55
N GLU A 235 -27.52 -6.18 25.26
CA GLU A 235 -26.35 -6.24 24.38
C GLU A 235 -25.46 -5.03 24.64
N VAL A 236 -24.20 -5.29 24.96
CA VAL A 236 -23.17 -4.29 25.23
C VAL A 236 -21.93 -4.57 24.40
N TRP A 237 -21.25 -3.52 23.97
CA TRP A 237 -19.96 -3.64 23.32
C TRP A 237 -18.87 -4.02 24.32
N GLN A 238 -17.96 -4.87 23.88
CA GLN A 238 -16.74 -5.21 24.60
C GLN A 238 -15.53 -5.07 23.67
N TRP A 239 -14.41 -4.66 24.26
CA TRP A 239 -13.10 -4.44 23.63
C TRP A 239 -13.05 -3.28 22.65
N ILE A 240 -13.93 -3.29 21.64
CA ILE A 240 -14.02 -2.30 20.58
C ILE A 240 -15.50 -2.10 20.26
N GLU A 241 -15.94 -0.85 20.33
CA GLU A 241 -17.25 -0.38 19.90
C GLU A 241 -17.12 0.18 18.48
N LEU A 242 -17.83 -0.43 17.54
CA LEU A 242 -17.93 0.13 16.19
C LEU A 242 -19.02 1.19 16.20
N VAL A 243 -18.60 2.46 16.19
CA VAL A 243 -19.48 3.63 16.24
C VAL A 243 -20.17 3.83 14.88
N ASP A 244 -19.39 3.81 13.79
CA ASP A 244 -19.93 3.91 12.43
C ASP A 244 -18.97 3.30 11.39
N VAL A 245 -19.54 3.00 10.23
CA VAL A 245 -18.81 2.68 9.01
C VAL A 245 -19.26 3.64 7.92
N GLU A 246 -18.41 4.59 7.56
CA GLU A 246 -18.69 5.58 6.53
C GLU A 246 -18.25 5.06 5.15
N VAL A 247 -19.04 5.30 4.12
CA VAL A 247 -18.67 5.01 2.72
C VAL A 247 -18.50 6.33 1.99
N VAL A 248 -17.28 6.57 1.50
CA VAL A 248 -16.88 7.86 0.93
C VAL A 248 -16.21 7.64 -0.43
N ALA A 249 -16.51 8.49 -1.41
CA ALA A 249 -15.83 8.47 -2.69
C ALA A 249 -14.36 8.92 -2.54
N ASP A 250 -13.44 8.34 -3.31
CA ASP A 250 -12.05 8.78 -3.40
C ASP A 250 -11.87 10.26 -3.78
N THR A 251 -12.86 10.84 -4.46
CA THR A 251 -12.94 12.26 -4.85
C THR A 251 -13.57 13.17 -3.79
N ALA A 252 -14.14 12.62 -2.71
CA ALA A 252 -14.87 13.38 -1.69
C ALA A 252 -14.10 13.54 -0.37
N LEU A 253 -12.88 13.01 -0.26
CA LEU A 253 -12.07 13.12 0.94
C LEU A 253 -11.55 14.54 1.12
N SER A 254 -11.89 15.19 2.24
CA SER A 254 -11.37 16.53 2.53
C SER A 254 -9.87 16.49 2.86
N TYR A 255 -9.19 17.61 2.62
CA TYR A 255 -7.79 17.75 2.99
C TYR A 255 -7.57 17.52 4.51
N ALA A 256 -8.46 18.05 5.36
CA ALA A 256 -8.39 17.83 6.81
C ALA A 256 -8.44 16.33 7.16
N GLN A 257 -9.37 15.58 6.57
CA GLN A 257 -9.44 14.12 6.73
C GLN A 257 -8.15 13.43 6.28
N SER A 258 -7.56 13.83 5.15
CA SER A 258 -6.30 13.23 4.66
C SER A 258 -5.08 13.40 5.60
N GLN A 259 -5.12 14.40 6.48
CA GLN A 259 -4.07 14.66 7.46
C GLN A 259 -4.21 13.79 8.72
N VAL A 260 -5.45 13.50 9.14
CA VAL A 260 -5.73 12.82 10.42
C VAL A 260 -6.04 11.33 10.25
N LEU A 261 -6.64 10.93 9.13
CA LEU A 261 -7.06 9.56 8.92
C LEU A 261 -5.86 8.61 8.82
N LYS A 262 -5.90 7.56 9.64
CA LYS A 262 -4.89 6.50 9.64
C LYS A 262 -5.36 5.37 8.73
N LYS A 263 -4.67 5.20 7.60
CA LYS A 263 -4.95 4.07 6.68
C LYS A 263 -4.68 2.78 7.43
N TRP A 264 -5.70 1.93 7.53
CA TRP A 264 -5.56 0.61 8.12
C TRP A 264 -5.01 -0.36 7.07
N GLN A 265 -4.00 -1.13 7.46
CA GLN A 265 -3.29 -2.08 6.62
C GLN A 265 -3.15 -3.40 7.36
N ALA A 266 -3.42 -4.51 6.67
CA ALA A 266 -3.40 -5.85 7.24
C ALA A 266 -1.97 -6.44 7.39
N ASP A 267 -0.96 -5.59 7.59
CA ASP A 267 0.46 -5.96 7.47
C ASP A 267 0.96 -6.89 8.59
N TYR A 268 0.28 -6.96 9.74
CA TYR A 268 0.66 -7.89 10.82
C TYR A 268 0.23 -9.33 10.53
N VAL A 269 -0.73 -9.55 9.63
CA VAL A 269 -1.20 -10.91 9.26
C VAL A 269 -0.21 -11.59 8.30
N SER A 270 0.47 -10.83 7.44
CA SER A 270 1.42 -11.37 6.44
C SER A 270 2.74 -11.88 7.05
N LEU A 271 3.12 -11.43 8.25
CA LEU A 271 4.32 -11.93 8.95
C LEU A 271 4.26 -13.42 9.31
N ARG A 272 3.07 -14.03 9.31
CA ARG A 272 2.92 -15.46 9.64
C ARG A 272 3.07 -16.39 8.43
N THR A 273 3.19 -15.85 7.21
CA THR A 273 3.06 -16.65 5.99
C THR A 273 4.29 -16.68 5.09
N ASP A 274 5.34 -15.89 5.35
CA ASP A 274 6.60 -15.99 4.59
C ASP A 274 7.66 -16.78 5.37
N PRO A 275 8.12 -17.94 4.89
CA PRO A 275 9.36 -18.50 5.37
C PRO A 275 10.48 -17.50 5.07
N HIS A 276 11.23 -17.12 6.10
CA HIS A 276 12.44 -16.30 5.97
C HIS A 276 13.31 -16.84 4.84
N GLN A 277 13.39 -16.12 3.72
CA GLN A 277 14.40 -16.39 2.71
C GLN A 277 15.77 -16.17 3.38
N PRO A 278 16.73 -17.10 3.23
CA PRO A 278 18.03 -16.94 3.86
C PRO A 278 18.67 -15.66 3.34
N VAL A 279 19.03 -14.77 4.27
CA VAL A 279 19.92 -13.64 3.99
C VAL A 279 21.23 -14.23 3.50
N LEU A 280 21.47 -14.17 2.20
CA LEU A 280 22.80 -14.44 1.65
C LEU A 280 23.71 -13.32 2.14
N GLY A 281 24.53 -13.66 3.15
CA GLY A 281 25.60 -12.82 3.62
C GLY A 281 26.60 -12.58 2.49
N ILE A 282 27.01 -11.32 2.39
CA ILE A 282 28.12 -10.83 1.55
C ILE A 282 29.42 -11.50 2.01
#